data_AF-A0A7X7QSH3-F1
#
_entry.id   AF-A0A7X7QSH3-F1
#
_cell.length_a   1.000
_cell.length_b   1.000
_cell.length_c   1.000
_cell.angle_alpha   90.00
_cell.angle_beta   90.00
_cell.angle_gamma   90.00
#
_symmetry.space_group_name_H-M   'P 1'
#
loop_
_entity.id
_entity.type
_entity.pdbx_description
1 polymer ?
#
loop_
_entity_poly.entity_id
_entity_poly.type
_entity_poly.pdbx_seq_one_letter_code
_entity_poly.pdbx_strand_id
1 'polypeptide(L)' 'MAARAAYSNSQPEESASYEKFSASQLYCAKCKQAMPVKERLLLYIPGGEMFDYTCVKCGTSVGSRKTK' A
#
# COMPACT_ATOMS: atom_id res chain seq x y z
N MET A 1 -0.37 -16.71 49.03
CA MET A 1 0.72 -17.23 48.18
C MET A 1 0.11 -17.73 46.89
N ALA A 2 -0.16 -16.85 45.93
CA ALA A 2 -0.66 -17.21 44.62
C ALA A 2 0.51 -17.23 43.65
N ALA A 3 0.87 -18.41 43.15
CA ALA A 3 1.88 -18.57 42.11
C ALA A 3 1.34 -19.55 41.08
N ARG A 4 1.12 -19.06 39.85
CA ARG A 4 1.38 -19.76 38.59
C ARG A 4 1.04 -18.85 37.42
N ALA A 5 2.05 -18.11 36.98
CA ALA A 5 2.13 -17.58 35.63
C ALA A 5 2.93 -18.57 34.78
N ALA A 6 2.38 -18.98 33.63
CA ALA A 6 3.12 -19.37 32.43
C ALA A 6 2.11 -19.68 31.31
N TYR A 7 1.59 -18.64 30.65
CA TYR A 7 0.97 -18.82 29.33
C TYR A 7 2.12 -18.98 28.33
N SER A 8 2.40 -20.23 27.93
CA SER A 8 3.45 -20.54 26.97
C SER A 8 3.05 -20.08 25.57
N ASN A 9 3.73 -19.04 25.12
CA ASN A 9 3.73 -18.53 23.75
C ASN A 9 4.20 -19.62 22.79
N SER A 10 3.40 -19.92 21.78
CA SER A 10 3.80 -20.71 20.61
C SER A 10 3.01 -20.19 19.41
N GLN A 11 3.44 -19.07 18.87
CA GLN A 11 3.01 -18.58 17.55
C GLN A 11 4.10 -18.95 16.53
N PRO A 12 3.89 -19.98 15.69
CA PRO A 12 4.62 -20.15 14.45
C PRO A 12 3.65 -19.92 13.29
N GLU A 13 3.45 -18.67 12.85
CA GLU A 13 2.59 -18.39 11.70
C GLU A 13 3.37 -17.52 10.71
N GLU A 14 4.11 -18.25 9.88
CA GLU A 14 4.32 -18.04 8.45
C GLU A 14 4.63 -16.61 7.96
N SER A 15 5.87 -16.44 7.52
CA SER A 15 6.40 -15.30 6.79
C SER A 15 5.72 -15.13 5.42
N ALA A 16 4.45 -14.74 5.37
CA ALA A 16 3.80 -14.24 4.17
C ALA A 16 4.05 -12.73 4.04
N SER A 17 5.32 -12.32 4.09
CA SER A 17 5.73 -10.92 3.95
C SER A 17 5.80 -10.50 2.48
N TYR A 18 4.77 -10.80 1.69
CA TYR A 18 4.67 -10.21 0.37
C TYR A 18 4.19 -8.77 0.55
N GLU A 19 5.11 -7.83 0.44
CA GLU A 19 4.80 -6.41 0.51
C GLU A 19 3.75 -6.06 -0.55
N LYS A 20 2.79 -5.19 -0.19
CA LYS A 20 1.68 -4.81 -1.07
C LYS A 20 2.27 -4.18 -2.34
N PHE A 21 2.15 -4.86 -3.49
CA PHE A 21 2.72 -4.36 -4.74
C PHE A 21 2.02 -3.06 -5.17
N SER A 22 2.77 -1.97 -5.24
CA SER A 22 2.33 -0.66 -5.74
C SER A 22 3.12 -0.29 -6.99
N ALA A 23 2.51 0.51 -7.86
CA ALA A 23 3.20 1.02 -9.04
C ALA A 23 4.27 2.04 -8.61
N SER A 24 5.54 1.76 -8.89
CA SER A 24 6.65 2.68 -8.63
C SER A 24 6.83 3.71 -9.76
N GLN A 25 6.47 3.35 -10.99
CA GLN A 25 6.55 4.21 -12.17
C GLN A 25 5.33 4.05 -13.07
N LEU A 26 4.84 5.15 -13.64
CA LEU A 26 3.77 5.16 -14.64
C LEU A 26 4.07 6.18 -15.73
N TYR A 27 3.51 5.97 -16.93
CA TYR A 27 3.62 6.94 -18.00
C TYR A 27 2.81 8.20 -17.67
N CYS A 28 3.46 9.36 -17.73
CA CYS A 28 2.80 10.64 -17.55
C CYS A 28 2.59 11.34 -18.90
N ALA A 29 1.33 11.60 -19.28
CA ALA A 29 1.00 12.29 -20.54
C ALA A 29 1.56 13.73 -20.62
N LYS A 30 1.72 14.42 -19.49
CA LYS A 30 2.32 15.77 -19.43
C LYS A 30 3.84 15.74 -19.61
N CYS A 31 4.52 14.80 -18.96
CA CYS A 31 5.99 14.65 -19.05
C CYS A 31 6.44 13.79 -20.24
N LYS A 32 5.50 13.14 -20.92
CA LYS A 32 5.65 12.26 -22.08
C LYS A 32 6.66 11.12 -21.90
N GLN A 33 6.78 10.62 -20.67
CA GLN A 33 7.74 9.55 -20.33
C GLN A 33 7.29 8.79 -19.08
N ALA A 34 7.93 7.65 -18.82
CA ALA A 34 7.78 6.93 -17.55
C ALA A 34 8.31 7.79 -16.40
N MET A 35 7.45 8.08 -15.44
CA MET A 35 7.73 8.95 -14.31
C MET A 35 7.52 8.21 -13.00
N PRO A 36 8.34 8.49 -11.97
CA PRO A 36 8.07 8.00 -10.63
C PRO A 36 6.74 8.59 -10.13
N VAL A 37 5.98 7.77 -9.43
CA VAL A 37 4.67 8.14 -8.89
C VAL A 37 4.64 8.03 -7.37
N LYS A 38 3.79 8.86 -6.74
CA LYS A 38 3.41 8.73 -5.34
C LYS A 38 1.96 8.30 -5.27
N GLU A 39 1.70 7.27 -4.45
CA GLU A 39 0.34 6.88 -4.12
C GLU A 39 -0.24 7.79 -3.03
N ARG A 40 -1.52 8.13 -3.18
CA ARG A 40 -2.29 8.89 -2.20
C ARG A 40 -3.62 8.21 -1.98
N LEU A 41 -3.92 7.86 -0.72
CA LEU A 41 -5.22 7.33 -0.37
C LEU A 41 -6.29 8.40 -0.61
N LEU A 42 -7.25 8.09 -1.49
CA LEU A 42 -8.42 8.92 -1.75
C LEU A 42 -9.58 8.54 -0.83
N LEU A 43 -9.78 7.25 -0.58
CA LEU A 43 -10.99 6.76 0.08
C LEU A 43 -10.73 5.49 0.89
N TYR A 44 -11.23 5.49 2.12
CA TYR A 44 -11.22 4.36 3.05
C TYR A 44 -12.66 4.03 3.44
N ILE A 45 -13.17 2.86 3.03
CA ILE A 45 -14.53 2.37 3.30
C ILE A 45 -14.46 0.89 3.73
N PRO A 46 -15.38 0.39 4.57
CA PRO A 46 -15.56 -1.05 4.78
C PRO A 46 -15.94 -1.74 3.45
N GLY A 47 -14.93 -2.21 2.72
CA GLY A 47 -15.07 -2.78 1.37
C GLY A 47 -13.92 -2.44 0.42
N GLY A 48 -13.02 -1.54 0.80
CA GLY A 48 -11.79 -1.32 0.05
C GLY A 48 -11.12 0.04 0.25
N GLU A 49 -9.89 0.11 -0.25
CA GLU A 49 -9.08 1.32 -0.27
C GLU A 49 -8.88 1.77 -1.72
N MET A 50 -9.13 3.05 -2.00
CA MET A 50 -8.86 3.65 -3.31
C MET A 50 -7.67 4.60 -3.23
N PHE A 51 -6.69 4.40 -4.10
CA PHE A 51 -5.48 5.21 -4.19
C PHE A 51 -5.40 5.90 -5.55
N ASP A 52 -4.87 7.11 -5.55
CA ASP A 52 -4.48 7.87 -6.74
C ASP A 52 -2.97 7.87 -6.89
N TYR A 53 -2.47 7.66 -8.11
CA TYR A 53 -1.06 7.77 -8.45
C TYR A 53 -0.81 9.13 -9.07
N THR A 54 0.04 9.91 -8.41
CA THR A 54 0.39 11.26 -8.86
C THR A 54 1.83 11.29 -9.34
N CYS A 55 2.07 11.90 -10.50
CA CYS A 55 3.42 12.10 -11.01
C CYS A 55 4.22 12.99 -10.05
N VAL A 56 5.39 12.55 -9.60
CA VAL A 56 6.22 13.32 -8.64
C VAL A 56 6.72 14.64 -9.24
N LYS A 57 6.92 14.69 -10.56
CA LYS A 57 7.45 15.87 -11.26
C LYS A 57 6.40 16.95 -11.49
N CYS A 58 5.22 16.58 -12.00
CA CYS A 58 4.20 17.56 -12.43
C CYS A 58 2.91 17.52 -11.61
N GLY A 59 2.77 16.61 -10.65
CA GLY A 59 1.61 16.49 -9.77
C GLY A 59 0.33 15.99 -10.45
N THR A 60 0.36 15.67 -11.74
CA THR A 60 -0.82 15.19 -12.47
C THR A 60 -1.16 13.76 -12.03
N SER A 61 -2.45 13.47 -11.83
CA SER A 61 -2.93 12.09 -11.64
C SER A 61 -2.67 11.30 -12.93
N VAL A 62 -1.97 10.19 -12.80
CA VAL A 62 -1.55 9.32 -13.91
C VAL A 62 -2.17 7.92 -13.83
N GLY A 63 -2.92 7.63 -12.75
CA GLY A 63 -3.63 6.37 -12.60
C GLY A 63 -4.26 6.22 -11.22
N SER A 64 -5.03 5.16 -11.02
CA SER A 64 -5.66 4.86 -9.73
C SER A 64 -5.64 3.36 -9.45
N ARG A 65 -5.48 2.96 -8.19
CA ARG A 65 -5.62 1.57 -7.72
C ARG A 65 -6.79 1.45 -6.76
N LYS A 66 -7.53 0.34 -6.86
CA LYS A 66 -8.55 -0.04 -5.89
C LYS A 66 -8.15 -1.38 -5.28
N THR A 67 -8.15 -1.46 -3.96
CA THR A 67 -7.96 -2.69 -3.20
C THR A 67 -9.34 -3.13 -2.72
N LYS A 68 -9.74 -4.38 -3.00
CA LYS A 68 -11.00 -4.99 -2.54
C LYS A 68 -10.74 -5.88 -1.34
#